data_AF-A0A956W463-F1
#
_entry.id   AF-A0A956W463-F1
#
_cell.length_a   1.000
_cell.length_b   1.000
_cell.length_c   1.000
_cell.angle_alpha   90.00
_cell.angle_beta   90.00
_cell.angle_gamma   90.00
#
_symmetry.space_group_name_H-M   'P 1'
#
loop_
_entity.id
_entity.type
_entity.pdbx_description
1 polymer ?
#
loop_
_entity_poly.entity_id
_entity_poly.type
_entity_poly.pdbx_seq_one_letter_code
_entity_poly.pdbx_strand_id
1 'polypeptide(L)' 'EMQEKWTAIFKTRTADEWMEIMSQHDICATPVMEMDRAATDPHNTARGMVIEVDSPVGKVKQIGVGAKLSDTPG' A
#
# COMPACT_ATOMS: atom_id res chain seq x y z
N GLU A 1 -21.81 15.66 13.00
CA GLU A 1 -20.93 16.68 13.59
C GLU A 1 -19.42 16.44 13.40
N MET A 2 -18.79 15.45 14.06
CA MET A 2 -17.33 15.25 13.97
C MET A 2 -16.85 14.88 12.55
N GLN A 3 -17.52 13.93 11.89
CA GLN A 3 -17.17 13.50 10.52
C GLN A 3 -17.28 14.64 9.50
N GLU A 4 -18.27 15.52 9.64
CA GLU A 4 -18.47 16.66 8.75
C GLU A 4 -17.35 17.69 8.89
N LYS A 5 -16.92 17.96 10.13
CA LYS A 5 -15.77 18.82 10.44
C LYS A 5 -14.49 18.27 9.79
N TRP A 6 -14.20 16.98 9.98
CA TRP A 6 -13.04 16.34 9.35
C TRP A 6 -13.13 16.32 7.83
N THR A 7 -14.30 16.04 7.27
CA THR A 7 -14.50 16.04 5.81
C THR A 7 -14.22 17.42 5.22
N ALA A 8 -14.68 18.49 5.87
CA ALA A 8 -14.41 19.86 5.43
C ALA A 8 -12.90 20.16 5.46
N ILE A 9 -12.17 19.73 6.48
CA ILE A 9 -10.72 19.90 6.60
C ILE A 9 -9.98 19.12 5.51
N PHE A 10 -10.25 17.81 5.38
CA PHE A 10 -9.53 16.96 4.43
C PHE A 10 -9.71 17.41 2.98
N LYS A 11 -10.85 18.01 2.62
CA LYS A 11 -11.10 18.58 1.28
C LYS A 11 -10.25 19.80 0.93
N THR A 12 -9.53 20.41 1.88
CA THR A 12 -8.73 21.62 1.63
C THR A 12 -7.40 21.36 0.92
N ARG A 13 -6.96 20.10 0.86
CA ARG A 13 -5.67 19.65 0.28
C ARG A 13 -5.86 18.29 -0.38
N THR A 14 -4.97 17.96 -1.29
CA THR A 14 -4.87 16.62 -1.89
C THR A 14 -4.39 15.60 -0.87
N ALA A 15 -4.61 14.30 -1.17
CA ALA A 15 -4.11 13.23 -0.31
C ALA A 15 -2.58 13.27 -0.16
N ASP A 16 -1.85 13.56 -1.24
CA ASP A 16 -0.39 13.61 -1.24
C ASP A 16 0.15 14.74 -0.34
N GLU A 17 -0.45 15.93 -0.42
CA GLU A 17 -0.12 17.06 0.47
C GLU A 17 -0.38 16.72 1.95
N TRP A 18 -1.48 16.01 2.24
CA TRP A 18 -1.74 15.55 3.60
C TRP A 18 -0.71 14.51 4.05
N MET A 19 -0.29 13.60 3.19
CA MET A 19 0.74 12.61 3.54
C MET A 19 2.08 13.27 3.82
N GLU A 20 2.46 14.29 3.03
CA GLU A 20 3.67 15.08 3.29
C GLU A 20 3.63 15.73 4.68
N ILE A 21 2.52 16.38 5.04
CA ILE A 21 2.34 17.00 6.36
C ILE A 21 2.35 15.95 7.48
N MET A 22 1.58 14.87 7.34
CA MET A 22 1.42 13.85 8.38
C MET A 22 2.71 13.08 8.65
N SER A 23 3.51 12.83 7.61
CA SER A 23 4.81 12.16 7.74
C SER A 23 5.81 12.94 8.62
N GLN A 24 5.69 14.27 8.65
CA GLN A 24 6.54 15.13 9.50
C GLN A 24 6.17 15.06 10.99
N HIS A 25 4.99 14.55 11.31
CA HIS A 25 4.42 14.54 12.66
C HIS A 25 4.26 13.12 13.25
N ASP A 26 4.87 12.10 12.63
CA ASP A 26 4.78 10.70 13.05
C ASP A 26 3.32 10.22 13.18
N ILE A 27 2.44 10.73 12.32
CA ILE A 27 1.04 10.35 12.28
C ILE A 27 0.90 9.10 11.42
N CYS A 28 0.34 8.02 11.98
CA CYS A 28 0.03 6.80 11.26
C CYS A 28 -1.15 7.01 10.30
N ALA A 29 -0.84 7.45 9.08
CA ALA A 29 -1.81 7.67 8.02
C ALA A 29 -1.25 7.20 6.68
N THR A 30 -2.15 6.74 5.81
CA THR A 30 -1.87 6.32 4.43
C THR A 30 -3.10 6.64 3.58
N PRO A 31 -2.96 6.99 2.30
CA PRO A 31 -4.11 7.09 1.42
C PRO A 31 -4.71 5.69 1.18
N VAL A 32 -5.99 5.66 0.80
CA VAL A 32 -6.61 4.46 0.26
C VAL A 32 -6.10 4.28 -1.16
N MET A 33 -5.44 3.16 -1.43
CA MET A 33 -4.81 2.88 -2.71
C MET A 33 -5.71 2.01 -3.59
N GLU A 34 -5.66 2.29 -4.89
CA GLU A 34 -6.12 1.35 -5.92
C GLU A 34 -5.21 0.12 -5.99
N MET A 35 -5.76 -1.01 -6.43
CA MET A 35 -5.05 -2.30 -6.40
C MET A 35 -3.76 -2.31 -7.26
N ASP A 36 -3.76 -1.60 -8.38
CA ASP A 36 -2.60 -1.47 -9.27
C ASP A 36 -1.45 -0.71 -8.61
N ARG A 37 -1.76 0.38 -7.89
CA ARG A 37 -0.79 1.14 -7.10
C ARG A 37 -0.29 0.34 -5.90
N ALA A 38 -1.20 -0.35 -5.20
CA ALA A 38 -0.82 -1.21 -4.09
C ALA A 38 0.15 -2.32 -4.55
N ALA A 39 -0.07 -2.91 -5.73
CA ALA A 39 0.78 -3.97 -6.26
C ALA A 39 2.22 -3.52 -6.56
N THR A 40 2.45 -2.23 -6.82
CA THR A 40 3.77 -1.66 -7.14
C THR A 40 4.33 -0.77 -6.03
N ASP A 41 3.63 -0.65 -4.90
CA ASP A 41 4.07 0.16 -3.77
C ASP A 41 5.47 -0.27 -3.28
N PRO A 42 6.36 0.68 -2.90
CA PRO A 42 7.70 0.35 -2.43
C PRO A 42 7.73 -0.64 -1.27
N HIS A 43 6.77 -0.59 -0.35
CA HIS A 43 6.65 -1.53 0.76
C HIS A 43 6.37 -2.95 0.26
N ASN A 44 5.43 -3.10 -0.67
CA ASN A 44 5.04 -4.38 -1.22
C ASN A 44 6.13 -4.97 -2.13
N THR A 45 6.82 -4.12 -2.89
CA THR A 45 7.97 -4.50 -3.72
C THR A 45 9.13 -4.99 -2.86
N ALA A 46 9.50 -4.25 -1.82
CA ALA A 46 10.58 -4.62 -0.89
C ALA A 46 10.32 -5.96 -0.18
N ARG A 47 9.05 -6.33 -0.01
CA ARG A 47 8.63 -7.57 0.66
C ARG A 47 8.36 -8.74 -0.29
N GLY A 48 8.45 -8.54 -1.60
CA GLY A 48 8.10 -9.54 -2.60
C GLY A 48 6.64 -10.01 -2.46
N MET A 49 5.72 -9.07 -2.23
CA MET A 49 4.29 -9.39 -2.04
C MET A 49 3.54 -9.65 -3.33
N VAL A 50 4.11 -9.27 -4.49
CA VAL A 50 3.60 -9.63 -5.81
C VAL A 50 4.70 -10.36 -6.55
N ILE A 51 4.44 -11.63 -6.88
CA ILE A 51 5.38 -12.51 -7.57
C ILE A 51 4.83 -12.88 -8.94
N GLU A 52 5.72 -13.18 -9.88
CA GLU A 52 5.37 -13.73 -11.18
C GLU A 52 5.55 -15.25 -11.14
N VAL A 53 4.50 -15.98 -11.50
CA VAL A 53 4.51 -17.45 -11.52
C VAL A 53 4.17 -17.96 -12.93
N ASP A 54 4.85 -19.02 -13.34
CA ASP A 54 4.54 -19.71 -14.59
C ASP A 54 3.25 -20.53 -14.43
N SER A 55 2.35 -20.38 -15.40
CA SER A 55 1.09 -21.12 -15.45
C SER A 55 0.85 -21.70 -16.86
N PRO A 56 -0.09 -22.64 -17.03
CA PRO A 56 -0.46 -23.17 -18.35
C PRO A 56 -0.92 -22.10 -19.35
N VAL A 57 -1.29 -20.90 -18.89
CA VAL A 57 -1.72 -19.76 -19.72
C VAL A 57 -0.64 -18.68 -19.86
N GLY A 58 0.60 -18.99 -19.46
CA GLY A 58 1.72 -18.04 -19.43
C GLY A 58 2.01 -17.49 -18.03
N LYS A 59 2.79 -16.42 -17.96
CA LYS A 59 3.19 -15.78 -16.70
C LYS A 59 2.04 -14.97 -16.12
N VAL A 60 1.74 -15.19 -14.84
CA VAL A 60 0.69 -14.48 -14.11
C VAL A 60 1.23 -13.87 -12.82
N LYS A 61 0.67 -12.73 -12.41
CA LYS A 61 0.99 -12.09 -11.13
C LYS A 61 0.13 -12.69 -10.03
N GLN A 62 0.75 -13.10 -8.93
CA GLN A 62 0.09 -13.66 -7.76
C GLN A 62 0.59 -12.99 -6.48
N ILE A 63 -0.25 -12.99 -5.44
CA ILE A 63 0.15 -12.55 -4.09
C ILE A 63 1.14 -13.56 -3.49
N GLY A 64 2.29 -13.06 -3.08
CA GLY A 64 3.36 -13.85 -2.45
C GLY A 64 3.03 -14.27 -1.02
N VAL A 65 3.83 -15.17 -0.46
CA VAL A 65 3.69 -15.62 0.93
C VAL A 65 3.97 -14.46 1.88
N GLY A 66 2.98 -14.10 2.70
CA GLY A 66 3.09 -12.98 3.65
C GLY A 66 4.00 -13.26 4.84
N ALA A 67 4.03 -14.52 5.30
CA ALA A 67 4.96 -14.97 6.35
C ALA A 67 6.36 -15.16 5.75
N LYS A 68 7.38 -14.56 6.36
CA LYS A 68 8.78 -14.70 5.98
C LYS A 68 9.52 -15.46 7.08
N LEU A 69 9.93 -16.69 6.81
CA LEU A 69 10.66 -17.56 7.73
C LEU A 69 12.10 -17.67 7.24
N SER A 70 13.08 -17.44 8.12
CA SER A 70 14.50 -17.45 7.76
C SER A 70 14.99 -18.81 7.31
N ASP A 71 14.52 -19.87 7.96
CA ASP A 71 15.04 -21.23 7.80
C ASP A 71 14.27 -22.04 6.75
N THR A 72 13.05 -21.60 6.44
CA THR A 72 12.19 -22.16 5.39
C THR A 72 11.59 -21.04 4.53
N PRO A 73 12.40 -20.43 3.64
CA PRO A 73 11.91 -19.45 2.69
C PRO A 73 10.84 -20.08 1.79
N GLY A 74 9.66 -19.44 1.74
CA GLY A 74 8.55 -19.81 0.85
C GLY A 74 8.56 -19.09 -0.47
#